data_AF-A0AAW7PBI5-F1
#
_entry.id   AF-A0AAW7PBI5-F1
#
_cell.length_a   1.000
_cell.length_b   1.000
_cell.length_c   1.000
_cell.angle_alpha   90.00
_cell.angle_beta   90.00
_cell.angle_gamma   90.00
#
_symmetry.space_group_name_H-M   'P 1'
#
loop_
_entity.id
_entity.type
_entity.pdbx_description
1 polymer ?
#
loop_
_entity_poly.entity_id
_entity_poly.type
_entity_poly.pdbx_seq_one_letter_code
_entity_poly.pdbx_strand_id
1 'polypeptide(L)'
;MLADPPWEVAQKGKYGAVAHYDLMSVEDIKKMPIQDLVEENAHLWIWTYPAVLEQTYEVIRAWGFEPKSLFTWVKPRLGLGNYLRNCTEQVFFCTRGKAPIKFKGQMNWGFFPLQDHSHKPEEQYAIIERCSDGDYLELFARRPVPSDKNWSVWGNEIESNVVIPGYPVPEYSQNPRDFTQISEQEPSNDETN
;
A
#
# COMPACT_ATOMS: atom_id res chain seq x y z
N MET A 1 0.58 -5.95 4.37
CA MET A 1 0.46 -5.31 3.05
C MET A 1 1.08 -3.92 3.07
N LEU A 2 1.79 -3.54 2.01
CA LEU A 2 2.27 -2.18 1.71
C LEU A 2 1.52 -1.66 0.47
N ALA A 3 1.19 -0.38 0.43
CA ALA A 3 0.58 0.25 -0.74
C ALA A 3 1.11 1.67 -0.95
N ASP A 4 1.39 2.04 -2.20
CA ASP A 4 1.67 3.42 -2.63
C ASP A 4 0.73 3.80 -3.79
N PRO A 5 -0.56 4.10 -3.50
CA PRO A 5 -1.54 4.26 -4.55
C PRO A 5 -1.23 5.43 -5.50
N PRO A 6 -1.54 5.31 -6.81
CA PRO A 6 -1.28 6.36 -7.79
C PRO A 6 -2.39 7.41 -7.76
N TRP A 7 -2.46 8.16 -6.66
CA TRP A 7 -3.52 9.13 -6.39
C TRP A 7 -3.70 10.17 -7.52
N GLU A 8 -4.91 10.36 -8.04
CA GLU A 8 -5.17 11.43 -9.03
C GLU A 8 -5.11 12.86 -8.42
N VAL A 9 -5.43 12.97 -7.14
CA VAL A 9 -5.66 14.24 -6.44
C VAL A 9 -4.38 15.08 -6.36
N ALA A 10 -4.47 16.34 -6.78
CA ALA A 10 -3.35 17.29 -6.79
C ALA A 10 -2.11 16.83 -7.60
N GLN A 11 -2.31 15.90 -8.56
CA GLN A 11 -1.25 15.42 -9.47
C GLN A 11 -1.38 15.97 -10.90
N LYS A 12 -2.25 16.97 -11.11
CA LYS A 12 -2.43 17.64 -12.40
C LYS A 12 -1.58 18.93 -12.44
N GLY A 13 -0.61 18.99 -13.35
CA GLY A 13 0.26 20.15 -13.55
C GLY A 13 1.66 19.78 -14.02
N LYS A 14 2.51 20.79 -14.28
CA LYS A 14 3.88 20.62 -14.83
C LYS A 14 4.78 19.68 -14.01
N TYR A 15 4.55 19.59 -12.70
CA TYR A 15 5.32 18.76 -11.76
C TYR A 15 4.48 17.64 -11.14
N GLY A 16 3.30 17.37 -11.71
CA GLY A 16 2.38 16.36 -11.20
C GLY A 16 2.73 14.96 -11.69
N ALA A 17 2.35 13.95 -10.91
CA ALA A 17 2.62 12.55 -11.21
C ALA A 17 2.01 12.04 -12.51
N VAL A 18 0.99 12.72 -13.06
CA VAL A 18 0.35 12.37 -14.35
C VAL A 18 1.35 12.29 -15.52
N ALA A 19 2.50 12.97 -15.40
CA ALA A 19 3.55 12.92 -16.43
C ALA A 19 4.41 11.65 -16.37
N HIS A 20 4.22 10.79 -15.37
CA HIS A 20 5.11 9.66 -15.08
C HIS A 20 4.40 8.30 -15.08
N TYR A 21 3.14 8.22 -14.67
CA TYR A 21 2.36 6.96 -14.61
C TYR A 21 0.85 7.25 -14.61
N ASP A 22 0.06 6.23 -14.97
CA ASP A 22 -1.40 6.32 -14.93
C ASP A 22 -1.90 6.48 -13.50
N LEU A 23 -2.80 7.44 -13.30
CA LEU A 23 -3.38 7.76 -12.01
C LEU A 23 -4.73 7.06 -11.84
N MET A 24 -5.07 6.75 -10.59
CA MET A 24 -6.37 6.19 -10.22
C MET A 24 -7.20 7.18 -9.42
N SER A 25 -8.51 7.19 -9.70
CA SER A 25 -9.46 7.93 -8.88
C SER A 25 -9.55 7.31 -7.49
N VAL A 26 -9.88 8.12 -6.49
CA VAL A 26 -10.06 7.64 -5.10
C VAL A 26 -11.13 6.56 -5.03
N GLU A 27 -12.20 6.70 -5.81
CA GLU A 27 -13.28 5.71 -5.88
C GLU A 27 -12.83 4.38 -6.48
N ASP A 28 -11.97 4.39 -7.50
CA ASP A 28 -11.45 3.15 -8.08
C ASP A 28 -10.46 2.46 -7.14
N ILE A 29 -9.67 3.23 -6.39
CA ILE A 29 -8.79 2.68 -5.33
C ILE A 29 -9.65 2.03 -4.22
N LYS A 30 -10.72 2.71 -3.77
CA LYS A 30 -11.63 2.18 -2.73
C LYS A 30 -12.33 0.88 -3.13
N LYS A 31 -12.66 0.72 -4.41
CA LYS A 31 -13.35 -0.46 -4.96
C LYS A 31 -12.47 -1.70 -5.09
N MET A 32 -11.14 -1.57 -4.94
CA MET A 32 -10.26 -2.74 -5.00
C MET A 32 -10.70 -3.77 -3.95
N PRO A 33 -10.77 -5.08 -4.30
CA PRO A 33 -11.24 -6.14 -3.40
C PRO A 33 -10.17 -6.53 -2.38
N ILE A 34 -9.57 -5.55 -1.70
CA ILE A 34 -8.45 -5.75 -0.78
C ILE A 34 -8.80 -6.67 0.38
N GLN A 35 -10.07 -6.67 0.80
CA GLN A 35 -10.51 -7.49 1.90
C GLN A 35 -10.36 -9.00 1.62
N ASP A 36 -10.39 -9.41 0.35
CA ASP A 36 -10.23 -10.80 -0.10
C ASP A 36 -8.74 -11.17 -0.30
N LEU A 37 -7.84 -10.17 -0.32
CA LEU A 37 -6.41 -10.35 -0.52
C LEU A 37 -5.64 -10.53 0.80
N VAL A 38 -6.28 -10.24 1.94
CA VAL A 38 -5.63 -10.16 3.25
C VAL A 38 -6.37 -11.01 4.28
N GLU A 39 -5.60 -11.56 5.22
CA GLU A 39 -6.13 -12.28 6.38
C GLU A 39 -7.02 -11.41 7.28
N GLU A 40 -7.83 -12.04 8.12
CA GLU A 40 -8.68 -11.36 9.11
C GLU A 40 -7.86 -10.45 10.04
N ASN A 41 -6.67 -10.90 10.43
CA ASN A 41 -5.70 -10.14 11.21
C ASN A 41 -4.54 -9.71 10.31
N ALA A 42 -4.56 -8.47 9.84
CA ALA A 42 -3.58 -7.96 8.89
C ALA A 42 -3.08 -6.56 9.25
N HIS A 43 -1.86 -6.24 8.80
CA HIS A 43 -1.33 -4.88 8.80
C HIS A 43 -1.38 -4.26 7.40
N LEU A 44 -1.73 -2.98 7.36
CA LEU A 44 -1.62 -2.14 6.17
C LEU A 44 -0.66 -0.98 6.45
N TRP A 45 0.33 -0.85 5.58
CA TRP A 45 1.20 0.31 5.47
C TRP A 45 0.85 1.03 4.18
N ILE A 46 0.29 2.25 4.25
CA ILE A 46 -0.16 2.98 3.04
C ILE A 46 0.46 4.37 2.98
N TRP A 47 1.17 4.65 1.89
CA TRP A 47 1.78 5.95 1.62
C TRP A 47 0.72 7.01 1.32
N THR A 48 0.99 8.20 1.84
CA THR A 48 0.14 9.38 1.69
C THR A 48 0.99 10.64 1.64
N TYR A 49 0.37 11.74 1.23
CA TYR A 49 0.94 13.08 1.32
C TYR A 49 -0.16 14.08 1.73
N PRO A 50 0.19 15.31 2.14
CA PRO A 50 -0.75 16.23 2.76
C PRO A 50 -2.07 16.46 1.99
N ALA A 51 -2.01 16.53 0.66
CA ALA A 51 -3.18 16.82 -0.17
C ALA A 51 -4.13 15.62 -0.39
N VAL A 52 -3.78 14.41 0.08
CA VAL A 52 -4.64 13.22 0.02
C VAL A 52 -4.92 12.60 1.37
N LEU A 53 -4.57 13.27 2.48
CA LEU A 53 -4.72 12.69 3.83
C LEU A 53 -6.16 12.23 4.12
N GLU A 54 -7.16 13.05 3.78
CA GLU A 54 -8.57 12.71 3.98
C GLU A 54 -8.98 11.50 3.14
N GLN A 55 -8.58 11.48 1.87
CA GLN A 55 -8.87 10.40 0.92
C GLN A 55 -8.20 9.10 1.36
N THR A 56 -6.97 9.17 1.89
CA THR A 56 -6.27 8.01 2.43
C THR A 56 -7.04 7.39 3.60
N TYR A 57 -7.64 8.19 4.49
CA TYR A 57 -8.53 7.65 5.54
C TYR A 57 -9.76 6.94 4.97
N GLU A 58 -10.36 7.47 3.91
CA GLU A 58 -11.49 6.82 3.24
C GLU A 58 -11.08 5.46 2.63
N VAL A 59 -9.93 5.42 1.95
CA VAL A 59 -9.39 4.19 1.36
C VAL A 59 -9.09 3.14 2.42
N ILE A 60 -8.38 3.53 3.49
CA ILE A 60 -8.07 2.64 4.63
C ILE A 60 -9.34 1.98 5.15
N ARG A 61 -10.40 2.78 5.38
CA ARG A 61 -11.68 2.28 5.92
C ARG A 61 -12.43 1.41 4.91
N ALA A 62 -12.45 1.78 3.62
CA ALA A 62 -13.09 1.00 2.57
C ALA A 62 -12.43 -0.39 2.42
N TRP A 63 -11.11 -0.46 2.58
CA TRP A 63 -10.36 -1.71 2.59
C TRP A 63 -10.50 -2.53 3.89
N GLY A 64 -11.29 -2.06 4.86
CA GLY A 64 -11.56 -2.78 6.11
C GLY A 64 -10.48 -2.65 7.17
N PHE A 65 -9.62 -1.63 7.09
CA PHE A 65 -8.57 -1.38 8.08
C PHE A 65 -8.92 -0.20 9.00
N GLU A 66 -8.35 -0.22 10.20
CA GLU A 66 -8.37 0.90 11.13
C GLU A 66 -7.01 1.60 11.19
N PRO A 67 -6.94 2.94 10.99
CA PRO A 67 -5.70 3.69 11.13
C PRO A 67 -5.25 3.73 12.60
N LYS A 68 -3.97 3.47 12.86
CA LYS A 68 -3.41 3.44 14.22
C LYS A 68 -2.32 4.46 14.44
N SER A 69 -1.43 4.67 13.47
CA SER A 69 -0.29 5.58 13.63
C SER A 69 0.21 6.09 12.28
N LEU A 70 0.98 7.17 12.31
CA LEU A 70 1.70 7.68 11.15
C LEU A 70 3.20 7.47 11.35
N PHE A 71 3.84 6.85 10.37
CA PHE A 71 5.28 6.86 10.20
C PHE A 71 5.68 8.02 9.26
N THR A 72 6.66 8.84 9.66
CA THR A 72 7.09 10.01 8.89
C THR A 72 8.48 9.83 8.31
N TRP A 73 8.59 9.78 6.98
CA TRP A 73 9.86 9.91 6.29
C TRP A 73 10.26 11.38 6.23
N VAL A 74 11.34 11.73 6.91
CA VAL A 74 11.90 13.08 6.92
C VAL A 74 12.89 13.23 5.78
N LYS A 75 12.66 14.23 4.94
CA LYS A 75 13.50 14.59 3.80
C LYS A 75 14.30 15.85 4.17
N PRO A 76 15.64 15.78 4.31
CA PRO A 76 16.46 16.94 4.68
C PRO A 76 16.66 17.92 3.51
N ARG A 77 15.57 18.30 2.81
CA ARG A 77 15.55 19.31 1.75
C ARG A 77 14.17 19.96 1.64
N LEU A 78 14.11 21.15 1.07
CA LEU A 78 12.84 21.81 0.74
C LEU A 78 12.20 21.12 -0.48
N GLY A 79 11.09 20.40 -0.27
CA GLY A 79 10.25 19.89 -1.36
C GLY A 79 9.29 20.95 -1.89
N LEU A 80 8.29 20.52 -2.68
CA LEU A 80 7.22 21.39 -3.21
C LEU A 80 6.29 21.90 -2.10
N GLY A 81 5.44 22.89 -2.41
CA GLY A 81 4.40 23.36 -1.49
C GLY A 81 4.13 24.86 -1.61
N ASN A 82 2.86 25.24 -1.54
CA ASN A 82 2.38 26.61 -1.75
C ASN A 82 2.44 27.47 -0.47
N TYR A 83 2.23 26.85 0.70
CA TYR A 83 2.20 27.54 2.00
C TYR A 83 3.40 27.15 2.86
N LEU A 84 3.53 25.85 3.14
CA LEU A 84 4.70 25.25 3.75
C LEU A 84 5.42 24.38 2.74
N ARG A 85 6.73 24.21 2.88
CA ARG A 85 7.52 23.34 2.02
C ARG A 85 7.44 21.91 2.54
N ASN A 86 7.03 20.98 1.69
CA ASN A 86 6.91 19.57 2.02
C ASN A 86 8.31 18.97 2.17
N CYS A 87 8.75 18.86 3.43
CA CYS A 87 10.01 18.21 3.80
C CYS A 87 9.79 16.80 4.35
N THR A 88 8.57 16.27 4.24
CA THR A 88 8.20 14.96 4.77
C THR A 88 7.20 14.27 3.85
N GLU A 89 7.20 12.93 3.89
CA GLU A 89 6.11 12.10 3.40
C GLU A 89 5.69 11.14 4.53
N GLN A 90 4.44 10.70 4.50
CA GLN A 90 3.86 9.90 5.57
C GLN A 90 3.42 8.53 5.07
N VAL A 91 3.48 7.54 5.96
CA VAL A 91 2.85 6.23 5.81
C VAL A 91 1.92 6.03 6.99
N PHE A 92 0.67 5.67 6.72
CA PHE A 92 -0.21 5.16 7.77
C PHE A 92 0.15 3.71 8.10
N PHE A 93 0.30 3.43 9.39
CA PHE A 93 0.21 2.09 9.95
C PHE A 93 -1.23 1.83 10.41
N CYS A 94 -1.82 0.77 9.86
CA CYS A 94 -3.21 0.40 10.08
C CYS A 94 -3.31 -1.10 10.40
N THR A 95 -4.40 -1.48 11.07
CA THR A 95 -4.66 -2.87 11.46
C THR A 95 -6.05 -3.29 11.04
N ARG A 96 -6.21 -4.54 10.62
CA ARG A 96 -7.49 -5.26 10.52
C ARG A 96 -7.54 -6.29 11.65
N GLY A 97 -8.71 -6.48 12.24
CA GLY A 97 -8.91 -7.40 13.36
C GLY A 97 -8.06 -7.02 14.58
N LYS A 98 -7.45 -8.02 15.22
CA LYS A 98 -6.58 -7.92 16.39
C LYS A 98 -5.12 -8.25 16.05
N ALA A 99 -4.64 -7.79 14.89
CA ALA A 99 -3.29 -8.04 14.43
C ALA A 99 -2.22 -7.57 15.46
N PRO A 100 -1.34 -8.47 15.95
CA PRO A 100 -0.31 -8.12 16.91
C PRO A 100 0.88 -7.43 16.23
N ILE A 101 1.49 -6.45 16.92
CA ILE A 101 2.76 -5.85 16.49
C ILE A 101 3.95 -6.60 17.11
N LYS A 102 4.91 -7.00 16.28
CA LYS A 102 6.09 -7.77 16.70
C LYS A 102 7.08 -6.94 17.53
N PHE A 103 7.23 -5.67 17.16
CA PHE A 103 8.21 -4.77 17.77
C PHE A 103 7.56 -3.44 18.18
N LYS A 104 7.46 -3.21 19.49
CA LYS A 104 6.81 -2.02 20.06
C LYS A 104 7.71 -0.79 20.14
N GLY A 105 9.01 -0.95 19.94
CA GLY A 105 10.01 0.12 20.02
C GLY A 105 10.29 0.84 18.70
N GLN A 106 9.49 0.60 17.65
CA GLN A 106 9.70 1.24 16.36
C GLN A 106 9.35 2.74 16.47
N MET A 107 10.33 3.60 16.25
CA MET A 107 10.07 5.03 16.13
C MET A 107 9.19 5.29 14.91
N ASN A 108 8.26 6.23 15.05
CA ASN A 108 7.30 6.57 14.02
C ASN A 108 7.81 7.67 13.05
N TRP A 109 9.14 7.81 12.94
CA TRP A 109 9.78 8.71 11.99
C TRP A 109 11.22 8.26 11.72
N GLY A 110 11.80 8.76 10.62
CA GLY A 110 13.22 8.54 10.31
C GLY A 110 13.74 9.40 9.17
N PHE A 111 15.05 9.60 9.14
CA PHE A 111 15.77 10.14 7.98
C PHE A 111 16.23 8.98 7.11
N PHE A 112 15.79 8.96 5.85
CA PHE A 112 16.21 7.96 4.87
C PHE A 112 16.73 8.63 3.60
N PRO A 113 17.62 7.97 2.85
CA PRO A 113 18.15 8.47 1.61
C PRO A 113 17.03 8.90 0.66
N LEU A 114 17.25 10.03 -0.02
CA LEU A 114 16.42 10.41 -1.14
C LEU A 114 16.91 9.67 -2.37
N GLN A 115 15.97 9.01 -3.03
CA GLN A 115 16.17 8.31 -4.27
C GLN A 115 15.56 9.12 -5.42
N ASP A 116 15.47 8.52 -6.61
CA ASP A 116 14.85 9.12 -7.79
C ASP A 116 13.38 9.54 -7.55
N HIS A 117 12.82 10.33 -8.47
CA HIS A 117 11.46 10.85 -8.35
C HIS A 117 10.44 9.73 -8.05
N SER A 118 9.61 9.95 -7.02
CA SER A 118 8.58 9.01 -6.55
C SER A 118 9.10 7.68 -5.96
N HIS A 119 10.41 7.51 -5.79
CA HIS A 119 10.99 6.32 -5.17
C HIS A 119 10.96 6.45 -3.63
N LYS A 120 10.11 5.64 -2.97
CA LYS A 120 10.02 5.51 -1.52
C LYS A 120 11.23 4.76 -0.93
N PRO A 121 11.71 5.12 0.28
CA PRO A 121 12.94 4.56 0.85
C PRO A 121 12.84 3.05 1.04
N GLU A 122 13.90 2.32 0.68
CA GLU A 122 13.96 0.86 0.79
C GLU A 122 13.95 0.40 2.26
N GLU A 123 14.39 1.25 3.18
CA GLU A 123 14.34 0.97 4.62
C GLU A 123 12.92 0.72 5.15
N GLN A 124 11.88 1.10 4.41
CA GLN A 124 10.50 0.77 4.74
C GLN A 124 10.29 -0.75 4.87
N TYR A 125 10.93 -1.57 4.02
CA TYR A 125 10.72 -3.02 4.02
C TYR A 125 11.23 -3.64 5.32
N ALA A 126 12.44 -3.26 5.74
CA ALA A 126 13.03 -3.70 6.99
C ALA A 126 12.20 -3.25 8.21
N ILE A 127 11.57 -2.07 8.16
CA ILE A 127 10.66 -1.60 9.21
C ILE A 127 9.38 -2.43 9.25
N ILE A 128 8.77 -2.67 8.08
CA ILE A 128 7.53 -3.43 7.96
C ILE A 128 7.74 -4.87 8.45
N GLU A 129 8.80 -5.54 8.01
CA GLU A 129 9.15 -6.92 8.39
C GLU A 129 9.48 -7.07 9.87
N ARG A 130 10.08 -6.02 10.47
CA ARG A 130 10.32 -5.97 11.91
C ARG A 130 9.03 -5.85 12.71
N CYS A 131 8.04 -5.12 12.20
CA CYS A 131 6.81 -4.81 12.92
C CYS A 131 5.66 -5.80 12.64
N SER A 132 5.66 -6.43 11.46
CA SER A 132 4.54 -7.20 10.92
C SER A 132 4.97 -8.63 10.59
N ASP A 133 4.10 -9.59 10.86
CA ASP A 133 4.25 -10.95 10.33
C ASP A 133 3.82 -11.00 8.86
N GLY A 134 4.44 -11.92 8.12
CA GLY A 134 4.08 -12.22 6.74
C GLY A 134 2.91 -13.23 6.67
N ASP A 135 2.41 -13.54 5.47
CA ASP A 135 2.95 -13.21 4.14
C ASP A 135 2.91 -11.72 3.77
N TYR A 136 3.80 -11.31 2.86
CA TYR A 136 3.94 -9.91 2.45
C TYR A 136 3.37 -9.66 1.04
N LEU A 137 2.74 -8.50 0.86
CA LEU A 137 2.18 -8.03 -0.40
C LEU A 137 2.46 -6.53 -0.54
N GLU A 138 3.02 -6.11 -1.67
CA GLU A 138 3.12 -4.72 -2.10
C GLU A 138 2.17 -4.45 -3.29
N LEU A 139 1.29 -3.47 -3.11
CA LEU A 139 0.41 -2.95 -4.16
C LEU A 139 1.00 -1.69 -4.79
N PHE A 140 0.77 -1.55 -6.10
CA PHE A 140 1.30 -0.48 -6.94
C PHE A 140 2.83 -0.49 -7.03
N ALA A 141 3.40 -1.69 -6.96
CA ALA A 141 4.84 -1.90 -7.06
C ALA A 141 5.33 -1.53 -8.47
N ARG A 142 6.57 -1.02 -8.54
CA ARG A 142 7.23 -0.64 -9.81
C ARG A 142 8.60 -1.29 -9.99
N ARG A 143 9.04 -2.03 -8.98
CA ARG A 143 10.36 -2.65 -8.93
C ARG A 143 10.32 -3.84 -7.97
N PRO A 144 11.21 -4.82 -8.14
CA PRO A 144 11.32 -5.92 -7.19
C PRO A 144 11.59 -5.41 -5.78
N VAL A 145 11.03 -6.07 -4.79
CA VAL A 145 11.26 -5.74 -3.38
C VAL A 145 12.69 -6.13 -3.00
N PRO A 146 13.53 -5.21 -2.49
CA PRO A 146 14.89 -5.48 -2.05
C PRO A 146 14.89 -6.18 -0.68
N SER A 147 14.32 -7.38 -0.61
CA SER A 147 14.23 -8.21 0.61
C SER A 147 14.47 -9.68 0.30
N ASP A 148 14.96 -10.42 1.29
CA ASP A 148 15.06 -11.89 1.26
C ASP A 148 13.71 -12.56 1.61
N LYS A 149 12.73 -11.78 2.06
CA LYS A 149 11.37 -12.26 2.36
C LYS A 149 10.57 -12.44 1.09
N ASN A 150 9.62 -13.37 1.15
CA ASN A 150 8.71 -13.63 0.05
C ASN A 150 7.64 -12.53 -0.03
N TRP A 151 7.91 -11.50 -0.83
CA TRP A 151 6.96 -10.44 -1.15
C TRP A 151 6.20 -10.77 -2.43
N SER A 152 4.88 -10.85 -2.30
CA SER A 152 3.99 -10.75 -3.46
C SER A 152 3.94 -9.29 -3.93
N VAL A 153 3.84 -9.07 -5.24
CA VAL A 153 3.82 -7.75 -5.86
C VAL A 153 2.70 -7.67 -6.89
N TRP A 154 2.04 -6.53 -6.91
CA TRP A 154 1.04 -6.16 -7.92
C TRP A 154 1.29 -4.72 -8.37
N GLY A 155 1.41 -4.48 -9.67
CA GLY A 155 1.58 -3.13 -10.23
C GLY A 155 1.83 -3.11 -11.74
N ASN A 156 1.68 -1.92 -12.34
CA ASN A 156 1.73 -1.75 -13.80
C ASN A 156 3.15 -1.75 -14.39
N GLU A 157 4.17 -1.57 -13.56
CA GLU A 157 5.57 -1.41 -13.99
C GLU A 157 6.43 -2.60 -13.53
N ILE A 158 5.81 -3.72 -13.18
CA ILE A 158 6.47 -4.96 -12.75
C ILE A 158 5.65 -6.19 -13.16
N GLU A 159 6.34 -7.30 -13.43
CA GLU A 159 5.72 -8.62 -13.57
C GLU A 159 4.98 -8.98 -12.27
N SER A 160 3.65 -8.86 -12.29
CA SER A 160 2.83 -9.06 -11.10
C SER A 160 2.62 -10.55 -10.81
N ASN A 161 2.77 -10.96 -9.56
CA ASN A 161 2.59 -12.35 -9.14
C ASN A 161 1.28 -12.58 -8.37
N VAL A 162 0.36 -11.61 -8.43
CA VAL A 162 -0.99 -11.65 -7.86
C VAL A 162 -1.98 -11.19 -8.93
N VAL A 163 -3.12 -11.87 -9.07
CA VAL A 163 -4.24 -11.42 -9.93
C VAL A 163 -5.33 -10.84 -9.05
N ILE A 164 -5.70 -9.58 -9.29
CA ILE A 164 -6.77 -8.89 -8.57
C ILE A 164 -8.01 -8.78 -9.49
N PRO A 165 -9.19 -9.27 -9.08
CA PRO A 165 -10.40 -9.26 -9.92
C PRO A 165 -10.81 -7.83 -10.30
N GLY A 166 -10.97 -7.58 -11.60
CA GLY A 166 -11.35 -6.25 -12.12
C GLY A 166 -10.22 -5.23 -12.21
N TYR A 167 -9.00 -5.60 -11.82
CA TYR A 167 -7.81 -4.73 -11.87
C TYR A 167 -6.67 -5.44 -12.61
N PRO A 168 -6.74 -5.53 -13.95
CA PRO A 168 -5.69 -6.14 -14.75
C PRO A 168 -4.43 -5.26 -14.75
N VAL A 169 -3.26 -5.90 -14.85
CA VAL A 169 -1.97 -5.23 -15.10
C VAL A 169 -1.39 -5.68 -16.45
N PRO A 170 -0.41 -4.96 -17.02
CA PRO A 170 0.15 -5.29 -18.33
C PRO A 170 0.84 -6.67 -18.39
N GLU A 171 1.42 -7.13 -17.29
CA GLU A 171 2.22 -8.36 -17.25
C GLU A 171 2.04 -9.13 -15.94
N TYR A 172 1.88 -10.45 -16.06
CA TYR A 172 1.81 -11.38 -14.94
C TYR A 172 2.93 -12.40 -15.02
N SER A 173 3.34 -12.91 -13.86
CA SER A 173 4.28 -14.01 -13.80
C SER A 173 3.70 -15.32 -14.30
N GLN A 174 4.57 -16.31 -14.54
CA GLN A 174 4.18 -17.63 -15.04
C GLN A 174 3.09 -18.32 -14.20
N ASN A 175 3.11 -18.13 -12.87
CA ASN A 175 2.19 -18.76 -11.93
C ASN A 175 1.75 -17.74 -10.87
N PRO A 176 0.91 -16.76 -11.23
CA PRO A 176 0.48 -15.74 -10.29
C PRO A 176 -0.56 -16.34 -9.34
N ARG A 177 -0.59 -15.87 -8.09
CA ARG A 177 -1.65 -16.20 -7.14
C ARG A 177 -2.95 -15.54 -7.60
N ASP A 178 -3.93 -16.33 -8.00
CA ASP A 178 -5.17 -15.84 -8.59
C ASP A 178 -6.30 -15.71 -7.55
N PHE A 179 -6.77 -14.49 -7.31
CA PHE A 179 -7.87 -14.19 -6.38
C PHE A 179 -9.24 -14.10 -7.07
N THR A 180 -9.35 -14.38 -8.38
CA THR A 180 -10.64 -14.40 -9.10
C THR A 180 -11.54 -15.58 -8.72
N GLN A 181 -10.98 -16.63 -8.11
CA GLN A 181 -11.69 -17.88 -7.83
C GLN A 181 -12.22 -18.00 -6.39
N ILE A 182 -12.09 -16.95 -5.56
CA ILE A 182 -12.41 -17.02 -4.12
C ILE A 182 -13.94 -17.00 -3.84
N SER A 183 -14.78 -16.77 -4.85
CA SER A 183 -16.23 -16.61 -4.66
C SER A 183 -17.08 -17.90 -4.64
N GLU A 184 -16.49 -19.10 -4.56
CA GLU A 184 -17.26 -20.38 -4.52
C GLU A 184 -17.07 -21.19 -3.23
N GLN A 185 -17.23 -20.57 -2.05
CA GLN A 185 -17.56 -21.32 -0.84
C GLN A 185 -18.87 -20.78 -0.27
N GLU A 186 -19.98 -21.36 -0.72
CA GLU A 186 -21.25 -21.29 0.00
C GLU A 186 -21.02 -21.81 1.43
N PRO A 187 -21.53 -21.13 2.47
CA PRO A 187 -21.53 -21.71 3.80
C PRO A 187 -22.34 -23.01 3.75
N SER A 188 -21.70 -24.12 4.12
CA SER A 188 -22.41 -25.38 4.36
C SER A 188 -23.53 -25.09 5.36
N ASN A 189 -24.77 -25.11 4.89
CA ASN A 189 -25.94 -25.27 5.73
C ASN A 189 -25.82 -26.65 6.36
N ASP A 190 -25.12 -26.75 7.49
CA ASP A 190 -25.32 -27.85 8.40
C ASP A 190 -26.66 -27.61 9.08
N GLU A 191 -27.66 -28.26 8.50
CA GLU A 191 -29.02 -28.36 9.00
C GLU A 191 -29.03 -28.87 10.43
N THR A 192 -29.94 -28.28 11.20
CA THR A 192 -30.62 -28.86 12.36
C THR A 192 -30.65 -30.39 12.41
N ASN A 193 -30.08 -30.96 13.49
CA ASN A 193 -30.80 -31.83 14.44
C ASN A 193 -29.98 -32.07 15.73
#